data_AF-A0A4V1SR46-F1
#
_entry.id   AF-A0A4V1SR46-F1
#
_cell.length_a   1.000
_cell.length_b   1.000
_cell.length_c   1.000
_cell.angle_alpha   90.00
_cell.angle_beta   90.00
_cell.angle_gamma   90.00
#
_symmetry.space_group_name_H-M   'P 1'
#
loop_
_entity.id
_entity.type
_entity.pdbx_description
1 polymer ?
#
loop_
_entity_poly.entity_id
_entity_poly.type
_entity_poly.pdbx_seq_one_letter_code
_entity_poly.pdbx_strand_id
1 'polypeptide(L)'
;MVFEPVLFVEAVLASPSWGEQIARNPQAKEFLLAQEPERFIEKMQQWAMAYAPSADSPVPGMSPEFFARLKMPVLIMRNGRQDLSHTRATSDWVHKMIPHSKMIDPPWDEDEWNLGRVRRAAGTQVGAFVCWPQAAPVILEFLKG
;
A
#
# COMPACT_ATOMS: atom_id res chain seq x y z
N MET A 1 22.14 18.58 16.40
CA MET A 1 22.08 19.41 15.19
C MET A 1 20.66 19.95 15.13
N VAL A 2 20.47 21.22 15.47
CA VAL A 2 19.17 21.89 15.47
C VAL A 2 19.03 22.50 14.09
N PHE A 3 18.11 21.99 13.26
CA PHE A 3 17.75 22.67 12.03
C PHE A 3 16.88 23.86 12.42
N GLU A 4 17.27 25.06 12.00
CA GLU A 4 16.43 26.26 12.14
C GLU A 4 15.07 25.99 11.46
N PRO A 5 13.93 26.26 12.14
CA PRO A 5 12.60 25.83 11.70
C PRO A 5 12.24 26.28 10.26
N VAL A 6 12.69 27.46 9.85
CA VAL A 6 12.43 28.04 8.52
C VAL A 6 13.10 27.23 7.39
N LEU A 7 14.29 26.67 7.63
CA LEU A 7 15.03 25.90 6.63
C LEU A 7 14.39 24.53 6.36
N PHE A 8 13.61 24.00 7.31
CA PHE A 8 12.99 22.68 7.17
C PHE A 8 11.84 22.69 6.15
N VAL A 9 10.92 23.65 6.24
CA VAL A 9 9.78 23.73 5.31
C VAL A 9 10.27 24.07 3.90
N GLU A 10 11.27 24.95 3.77
CA GLU A 10 11.91 25.23 2.49
C GLU A 10 12.56 23.98 1.88
N ALA A 11 13.19 23.13 2.70
CA ALA A 11 13.72 21.84 2.24
C ALA A 11 12.61 20.87 1.78
N VAL A 12 11.45 20.85 2.45
CA VAL A 12 10.28 20.07 2.01
C VAL A 12 9.78 20.55 0.65
N LEU A 13 9.70 21.87 0.44
CA LEU A 13 9.30 22.46 -0.85
C LEU A 13 10.28 22.16 -1.97
N ALA A 14 11.58 22.09 -1.65
CA ALA A 14 12.63 21.73 -2.60
C ALA A 14 12.68 20.22 -2.90
N SER A 15 11.94 19.38 -2.15
CA SER A 15 11.93 17.94 -2.38
C SER A 15 11.25 17.58 -3.71
N PRO A 16 11.86 16.72 -4.55
CA PRO A 16 11.23 16.21 -5.76
C PRO A 16 9.87 15.55 -5.52
N SER A 17 9.67 14.94 -4.33
CA SER A 17 8.42 14.26 -3.98
C SER A 17 7.21 15.20 -3.85
N TRP A 18 7.43 16.50 -3.62
CA TRP A 18 6.36 17.49 -3.48
C TRP A 18 6.24 18.44 -4.68
N GLY A 19 7.29 18.54 -5.50
CA GLY A 19 7.36 19.50 -6.61
C GLY A 19 6.21 19.41 -7.61
N GLU A 20 5.81 18.20 -8.03
CA GLU A 20 4.69 18.02 -8.97
C GLU A 20 3.35 18.47 -8.36
N GLN A 21 3.11 18.15 -7.08
CA GLN A 21 1.88 18.53 -6.39
C GLN A 21 1.80 20.05 -6.16
N ILE A 22 2.92 20.67 -5.79
CA ILE A 22 3.02 22.13 -5.61
C ILE A 22 2.84 22.85 -6.96
N ALA A 23 3.42 22.34 -8.04
CA ALA A 23 3.26 22.92 -9.38
C ALA A 23 1.81 22.88 -9.85
N ARG A 24 1.08 21.81 -9.51
CA ARG A 24 -0.35 21.66 -9.82
C ARG A 24 -1.27 22.53 -8.97
N ASN A 25 -0.89 22.80 -7.72
CA ASN A 25 -1.67 23.61 -6.79
C ASN A 25 -0.76 24.61 -6.05
N PRO A 26 -0.60 25.84 -6.57
CA PRO A 26 0.24 26.86 -5.95
C PRO A 26 -0.19 27.23 -4.52
N GLN A 27 -1.47 27.12 -4.17
CA GLN A 27 -1.94 27.37 -2.80
C GLN A 27 -1.35 26.36 -1.80
N ALA A 28 -1.04 25.14 -2.24
CA ALA A 28 -0.40 24.15 -1.38
C ALA A 28 0.97 24.63 -0.87
N LYS A 29 1.69 25.43 -1.67
CA LYS A 29 2.96 26.05 -1.25
C LYS A 29 2.74 27.03 -0.10
N GLU A 30 1.74 27.89 -0.22
CA GLU A 30 1.40 28.87 0.82
C GLU A 30 1.00 28.17 2.12
N PHE A 31 0.18 27.11 2.02
CA PHE A 31 -0.20 26.31 3.19
C PHE A 31 0.99 25.63 3.86
N LEU A 32 1.94 25.09 3.09
CA LEU A 32 3.14 24.46 3.62
C LEU A 32 4.06 25.49 4.31
N LEU A 33 4.31 26.64 3.67
CA LEU A 33 5.11 27.74 4.24
C LEU A 33 4.51 28.32 5.54
N ALA A 34 3.19 28.28 5.67
CA ALA A 34 2.49 28.77 6.86
C ALA A 34 2.43 27.75 8.01
N GLN A 35 2.94 26.52 7.84
CA GLN A 35 2.95 25.53 8.92
C GLN A 35 4.04 25.85 9.96
N GLU A 36 3.72 25.68 11.24
CA GLU A 36 4.72 25.53 12.30
C GLU A 36 5.51 24.21 12.07
N PRO A 37 6.84 24.25 11.94
CA PRO A 37 7.65 23.08 11.57
C PRO A 37 7.48 21.89 12.52
N GLU A 38 7.37 22.14 13.82
CA GLU A 38 7.15 21.11 14.83
C GLU A 38 5.80 20.41 14.62
N ARG A 39 4.74 21.17 14.30
CA ARG A 39 3.41 20.60 14.00
C ARG A 39 3.42 19.79 12.72
N PHE A 40 4.16 20.24 11.70
CA PHE A 40 4.34 19.48 10.47
C PHE A 40 5.04 18.16 10.75
N ILE A 41 6.16 18.18 11.49
CA ILE A 41 6.93 16.98 11.84
C ILE A 41 6.06 16.02 12.65
N GLU A 42 5.34 16.50 13.66
CA GLU A 42 4.42 15.70 14.46
C GLU A 42 3.36 15.02 13.57
N LYS A 43 2.79 15.75 12.62
CA LYS A 43 1.79 15.19 11.68
C LYS A 43 2.40 14.13 10.77
N MET A 44 3.58 14.39 10.20
CA MET A 44 4.28 13.44 9.34
C MET A 44 4.68 12.18 10.11
N GLN A 45 5.14 12.30 11.35
CA GLN A 45 5.42 11.17 12.24
C GLN A 45 4.16 10.38 12.55
N GLN A 46 3.06 11.06 12.87
CA GLN A 46 1.77 10.41 13.10
C GLN A 46 1.33 9.57 11.88
N TRP A 47 1.48 10.10 10.67
CA TRP A 47 1.18 9.34 9.45
C TRP A 47 2.18 8.21 9.21
N ALA A 48 3.47 8.42 9.47
CA ALA A 48 4.49 7.40 9.32
C ALA A 48 4.23 6.19 10.24
N MET A 49 3.70 6.42 11.44
CA MET A 49 3.34 5.34 12.37
C MET A 49 2.28 4.39 11.81
N ALA A 50 1.41 4.84 10.90
CA ALA A 50 0.45 3.96 10.23
C ALA A 50 1.12 2.92 9.32
N TYR A 51 2.36 3.17 8.90
CA TYR A 51 3.15 2.27 8.05
C TYR A 51 4.24 1.51 8.83
N ALA A 52 4.35 1.73 10.14
CA ALA A 52 5.30 1.01 10.97
C ALA A 52 4.92 -0.49 11.02
N PRO A 53 5.87 -1.41 10.73
CA PRO A 53 5.64 -2.84 10.90
C PRO A 53 5.32 -3.18 12.36
N SER A 54 4.49 -4.20 12.55
CA SER A 54 4.17 -4.76 13.87
C SER A 54 4.53 -6.24 13.91
N ALA A 55 5.00 -6.72 15.06
CA ALA A 55 5.21 -8.16 15.29
C ALA A 55 3.87 -8.92 15.45
N ASP A 56 2.77 -8.21 15.67
CA ASP A 56 1.46 -8.78 15.97
C ASP A 56 0.49 -8.70 14.79
N SER A 57 0.85 -7.99 13.71
CA SER A 57 -0.02 -7.81 12.54
C SER A 57 0.73 -7.95 11.22
N PRO A 58 0.16 -8.68 10.24
CA PRO A 58 0.74 -8.80 8.91
C PRO A 58 0.58 -7.53 8.06
N VAL A 59 -0.26 -6.58 8.47
CA VAL A 59 -0.60 -5.39 7.68
C VAL A 59 -0.35 -4.13 8.52
N PRO A 60 0.58 -3.25 8.11
CA PRO A 60 0.81 -1.99 8.80
C PRO A 60 -0.48 -1.17 8.97
N GLY A 61 -0.68 -0.62 10.16
CA GLY A 61 -1.88 0.16 10.48
C GLY A 61 -3.13 -0.68 10.77
N MET A 62 -3.08 -2.02 10.64
CA MET A 62 -4.14 -2.90 11.14
C MET A 62 -3.73 -3.58 12.44
N SER A 63 -4.58 -3.52 13.46
CA SER A 63 -4.42 -4.34 14.67
C SER A 63 -5.18 -5.67 14.54
N PRO A 64 -4.83 -6.71 15.33
CA PRO A 64 -5.59 -7.97 15.38
C PRO A 64 -7.10 -7.78 15.59
N GLU A 65 -7.50 -6.78 16.39
CA GLU A 65 -8.90 -6.47 16.67
C GLU A 65 -9.66 -6.00 15.42
N PHE A 66 -8.98 -5.35 14.47
CA PHE A 66 -9.62 -4.93 13.22
C PHE A 66 -9.95 -6.12 12.32
N PHE A 67 -9.08 -7.14 12.26
CA PHE A 67 -9.39 -8.38 11.56
C PHE A 67 -10.59 -9.11 12.19
N ALA A 68 -10.64 -9.19 13.53
CA ALA A 68 -11.74 -9.82 14.26
C ALA A 68 -13.11 -9.11 14.07
N ARG A 69 -13.09 -7.82 13.72
CA ARG A 69 -14.30 -7.02 13.43
C ARG A 69 -14.89 -7.30 12.05
N LEU A 70 -14.15 -7.90 11.12
CA LEU A 70 -14.68 -8.26 9.80
C LEU A 70 -15.74 -9.35 9.96
N LYS A 71 -16.98 -9.07 9.56
CA LYS A 71 -18.13 -10.00 9.62
C LYS A 71 -18.68 -10.40 8.26
N MET A 72 -18.30 -9.70 7.20
CA MET A 72 -18.62 -10.06 5.83
C MET A 72 -17.80 -11.28 5.38
N PRO A 73 -18.26 -12.04 4.37
CA PRO A 73 -17.42 -13.00 3.66
C PRO A 73 -16.14 -12.34 3.14
N VAL A 74 -15.01 -13.03 3.28
CA VAL A 74 -13.70 -12.54 2.81
C VAL A 74 -13.07 -13.57 1.89
N LEU A 75 -12.69 -13.15 0.67
CA LEU A 75 -11.87 -13.93 -0.26
C LEU A 75 -10.45 -13.39 -0.25
N ILE A 76 -9.47 -14.25 -0.02
CA ILE A 76 -8.05 -13.94 -0.07
C ILE A 76 -7.45 -14.67 -1.27
N MET A 77 -6.89 -13.92 -2.21
CA MET A 77 -6.00 -14.48 -3.23
C MET A 77 -4.61 -14.52 -2.65
N ARG A 78 -4.01 -15.72 -2.60
CA ARG A 78 -2.72 -15.91 -1.97
C ARG A 78 -1.63 -15.16 -2.72
N ASN A 79 -0.73 -14.52 -1.99
CA ASN A 79 0.41 -13.85 -2.60
C ASN A 79 1.45 -14.86 -3.11
N GLY A 80 2.15 -14.48 -4.17
CA GLY A 80 3.22 -15.29 -4.75
C GLY A 80 4.44 -15.39 -3.84
N ARG A 81 5.18 -16.49 -3.95
CA ARG A 81 6.42 -16.76 -3.21
C ARG A 81 7.55 -15.79 -3.56
N GLN A 82 7.51 -15.21 -4.75
CA GLN A 82 8.51 -14.24 -5.24
C GLN A 82 8.08 -12.78 -5.01
N ASP A 83 6.93 -12.54 -4.36
CA ASP A 83 6.52 -11.18 -4.01
C ASP A 83 7.25 -10.72 -2.74
N LEU A 84 8.20 -9.81 -2.94
CA LEU A 84 8.99 -9.21 -1.85
C LEU A 84 8.26 -8.05 -1.15
N SER A 85 7.22 -7.49 -1.79
CA SER A 85 6.46 -6.36 -1.26
C SER A 85 5.25 -6.83 -0.44
N HIS A 86 4.58 -7.90 -0.89
CA HIS A 86 3.45 -8.53 -0.23
C HIS A 86 3.70 -10.03 -0.14
N THR A 87 4.50 -10.44 0.85
CA THR A 87 4.94 -11.84 0.92
C THR A 87 3.78 -12.83 1.06
N ARG A 88 4.02 -14.09 0.66
CA ARG A 88 3.08 -15.19 0.91
C ARG A 88 2.69 -15.33 2.39
N ALA A 89 3.66 -15.12 3.28
CA ALA A 89 3.45 -15.14 4.72
C ALA A 89 2.40 -14.10 5.16
N THR A 90 2.35 -12.93 4.50
CA THR A 90 1.32 -11.91 4.74
C THR A 90 -0.08 -12.47 4.47
N SER A 91 -0.33 -13.05 3.30
CA SER A 91 -1.65 -13.64 2.98
C SER A 91 -2.02 -14.82 3.90
N ASP A 92 -1.06 -15.70 4.21
CA ASP A 92 -1.28 -16.83 5.11
C ASP A 92 -1.64 -16.36 6.53
N TRP A 93 -1.03 -15.26 7.00
CA TRP A 93 -1.32 -14.68 8.30
C TRP A 93 -2.66 -13.94 8.33
N VAL A 94 -2.99 -13.17 7.29
CA VAL A 94 -4.32 -12.53 7.17
C VAL A 94 -5.43 -13.59 7.20
N HIS A 95 -5.25 -14.71 6.50
CA HIS A 95 -6.20 -15.83 6.52
C HIS A 95 -6.38 -16.41 7.92
N LYS A 96 -5.30 -16.56 8.71
CA LYS A 96 -5.38 -16.98 10.12
C LYS A 96 -6.11 -15.96 11.01
N MET A 97 -5.93 -14.66 10.74
CA MET A 97 -6.57 -13.58 11.50
C MET A 97 -8.06 -13.39 11.16
N ILE A 98 -8.52 -13.92 10.02
CA ILE A 98 -9.92 -13.91 9.59
C ILE A 98 -10.37 -15.37 9.38
N PRO A 99 -10.75 -16.11 10.44
CA PRO A 99 -10.97 -17.56 10.35
C PRO A 99 -12.07 -18.00 9.38
N HIS A 100 -13.04 -17.12 9.08
CA HIS A 100 -14.11 -17.37 8.11
C HIS A 100 -13.76 -16.94 6.68
N SER A 101 -12.54 -16.48 6.42
CA SER A 101 -12.09 -16.17 5.07
C SER A 101 -11.87 -17.43 4.23
N LYS A 102 -12.07 -17.32 2.92
CA LYS A 102 -11.69 -18.34 1.94
C LYS A 102 -10.37 -17.92 1.30
N MET A 103 -9.41 -18.82 1.24
CA MET A 103 -8.14 -18.59 0.55
C MET A 103 -8.06 -19.42 -0.73
N ILE A 104 -7.68 -18.78 -1.83
CA ILE A 104 -7.46 -19.41 -3.15
C ILE A 104 -6.08 -19.02 -3.66
N ASP A 105 -5.53 -19.83 -4.57
CA ASP A 105 -4.41 -19.37 -5.39
C ASP A 105 -4.95 -18.52 -6.55
N PRO A 106 -4.23 -17.48 -6.98
CA PRO A 106 -4.66 -16.63 -8.08
C PRO A 106 -4.71 -17.41 -9.40
N PRO A 107 -5.49 -16.97 -10.41
CA PRO A 107 -5.64 -17.66 -11.69
C PRO A 107 -4.45 -17.49 -12.64
N TRP A 108 -3.37 -16.83 -12.20
CA TRP A 108 -2.16 -16.56 -12.95
C TRP A 108 -0.94 -17.16 -12.25
N ASP A 109 0.19 -17.18 -12.96
CA ASP A 109 1.43 -17.77 -12.47
C ASP A 109 2.02 -17.05 -11.25
N GLU A 110 2.77 -17.81 -10.45
CA GLU A 110 3.36 -17.38 -9.17
C GLU A 110 4.19 -16.08 -9.24
N ASP A 111 4.83 -15.84 -10.38
CA ASP A 111 5.77 -14.73 -10.62
C ASP A 111 5.21 -13.66 -11.57
N GLU A 112 3.90 -13.66 -11.83
CA GLU A 112 3.27 -12.77 -12.83
C GLU A 112 3.52 -11.29 -12.53
N TRP A 113 3.63 -10.88 -11.26
CA TRP A 113 3.98 -9.50 -10.92
C TRP A 113 5.37 -9.11 -11.46
N ASN A 114 6.41 -9.89 -11.13
CA ASN A 114 7.77 -9.56 -11.54
C ASN A 114 7.94 -9.69 -13.05
N LEU A 115 7.38 -10.74 -13.66
CA LEU A 115 7.39 -10.92 -15.11
C LEU A 115 6.63 -9.79 -15.83
N GLY A 116 5.46 -9.41 -15.33
CA GLY A 116 4.67 -8.29 -15.85
C GLY A 116 5.42 -6.96 -15.79
N ARG A 117 6.22 -6.73 -14.73
CA ARG A 117 7.11 -5.56 -14.63
C ARG A 117 8.22 -5.59 -15.68
N VAL A 118 8.83 -6.75 -15.93
CA VAL A 118 9.84 -6.93 -16.99
C VAL A 118 9.23 -6.70 -18.37
N ARG A 119 8.09 -7.33 -18.68
CA ARG A 119 7.37 -7.14 -19.96
C ARG A 119 6.98 -5.67 -20.18
N ARG A 120 6.49 -4.99 -19.13
CA ARG A 120 6.18 -3.55 -19.18
C ARG A 120 7.43 -2.71 -19.46
N ALA A 121 8.54 -2.97 -18.77
CA ALA A 121 9.80 -2.25 -18.99
C ALA A 121 10.35 -2.48 -20.41
N ALA A 122 10.15 -3.68 -20.96
CA ALA A 122 10.51 -4.02 -22.34
C ALA A 122 9.53 -3.47 -23.40
N GLY A 123 8.44 -2.81 -22.99
CA GLY A 123 7.41 -2.30 -23.91
C GLY A 123 6.53 -3.38 -24.55
N THR A 124 6.66 -4.64 -24.14
CA THR A 124 5.86 -5.75 -24.67
C THR A 124 4.50 -5.89 -23.98
N GLN A 125 4.24 -5.08 -22.95
CA GLN A 125 2.99 -5.05 -22.21
C GLN A 125 2.65 -3.62 -21.76
N VAL A 126 1.39 -3.20 -21.94
CA VAL A 126 0.94 -1.83 -21.67
C VAL A 126 0.90 -1.49 -20.16
N GLY A 127 0.70 -2.48 -19.29
CA GLY A 127 0.62 -2.27 -17.84
C GLY A 127 1.02 -3.51 -17.02
N ALA A 128 1.20 -3.37 -15.70
CA ALA A 128 1.64 -4.48 -14.84
C ALA A 128 0.50 -5.44 -14.41
N PHE A 129 -0.75 -5.14 -14.76
CA PHE A 129 -1.95 -5.83 -14.25
C PHE A 129 -2.79 -6.47 -15.36
N VAL A 130 -2.17 -6.86 -16.48
CA VAL A 130 -2.88 -7.39 -17.65
C VAL A 130 -3.64 -8.70 -17.35
N CYS A 131 -3.15 -9.50 -16.40
CA CYS A 131 -3.81 -10.75 -16.00
C CYS A 131 -4.95 -10.58 -14.99
N TRP A 132 -5.16 -9.40 -14.42
CA TRP A 132 -6.20 -9.19 -13.41
C TRP A 132 -7.63 -9.53 -13.85
N PRO A 133 -8.05 -9.30 -15.12
CA PRO A 133 -9.36 -9.74 -15.60
C PRO A 133 -9.62 -11.25 -15.44
N GLN A 134 -8.57 -12.08 -15.35
CA GLN A 134 -8.70 -13.53 -15.11
C GLN A 134 -9.28 -13.84 -13.72
N ALA A 135 -9.23 -12.90 -12.76
CA ALA A 135 -9.87 -13.05 -11.47
C ALA A 135 -11.40 -12.87 -11.50
N ALA A 136 -11.96 -12.32 -12.59
CA ALA A 136 -13.38 -12.02 -12.67
C ALA A 136 -14.27 -13.25 -12.42
N PRO A 137 -14.04 -14.44 -13.02
CA PRO A 137 -14.88 -15.61 -12.79
C PRO A 137 -14.91 -16.04 -11.32
N VAL A 138 -13.77 -16.05 -10.63
CA VAL A 138 -13.71 -16.49 -9.22
C VAL A 138 -14.32 -15.45 -8.27
N ILE A 139 -14.20 -14.16 -8.59
CA ILE A 139 -14.88 -13.10 -7.85
C ILE A 139 -16.40 -13.22 -8.04
N LEU A 140 -16.86 -13.38 -9.28
CA LEU A 140 -18.29 -13.53 -9.58
C LEU A 140 -18.88 -14.76 -8.90
N GLU A 141 -18.13 -15.86 -8.83
CA GLU A 141 -18.57 -17.05 -8.11
C GLU A 141 -18.67 -16.79 -6.61
N PHE A 142 -17.66 -16.16 -6.01
CA PHE A 142 -17.66 -15.81 -4.59
C PHE A 142 -18.83 -14.88 -4.20
N LEU A 143 -19.26 -14.00 -5.11
CA LEU A 143 -20.37 -13.08 -4.88
C LEU A 143 -21.76 -13.73 -4.89
N LYS A 144 -21.89 -14.99 -5.35
CA LYS A 144 -23.19 -15.69 -5.38
C LYS A 144 -23.65 -16.21 -4.02
N GLY A 145 -22.77 -16.23 -3.01
CA GLY A 145 -23.02 -16.81 -1.68
C GLY A 145 -22.69 -18.30 -1.61
#